data_AF-A0A353Q304-F1
#
_entry.id   AF-A0A353Q304-F1
#
_cell.length_a   1.000
_cell.length_b   1.000
_cell.length_c   1.000
_cell.angle_alpha   90.00
_cell.angle_beta   90.00
_cell.angle_gamma   90.00
#
_symmetry.space_group_name_H-M   'P 1'
#
loop_
_entity.id
_entity.type
_entity.pdbx_description
1 polymer ?
#
loop_
_entity_poly.entity_id
_entity_poly.type
_entity_poly.pdbx_seq_one_letter_code
_entity_poly.pdbx_strand_id
1 'polypeptide(L)'
;NPVIADVCCGSGAIGISIANYRKDAFVYLLDIMESPLEVSRINAQKNSVEERTSIMKSDLLNSLRGKKLDAIVSNPPYIKKEEIPTLMKDVRDFEPFEALCGGEDGLDFYRKITIEAGSML
;
A
#
# COMPACT_ATOMS: atom_id res chain seq x y z
N ASN A 1 0.41 21.28 -3.71
CA ASN A 1 -0.43 20.07 -3.63
C ASN A 1 0.49 18.89 -3.41
N PRO A 2 0.58 18.35 -2.17
CA PRO A 2 1.49 17.25 -1.88
C PRO A 2 1.11 16.01 -2.69
N VAL A 3 2.11 15.33 -3.23
CA VAL A 3 1.99 14.08 -3.98
C VAL A 3 2.50 12.94 -3.11
N ILE A 4 1.61 12.01 -2.80
CA ILE A 4 1.85 10.95 -1.81
C ILE A 4 1.69 9.59 -2.49
N ALA A 5 2.50 8.61 -2.11
CA ALA A 5 2.28 7.21 -2.48
C ALA A 5 1.91 6.37 -1.26
N ASP A 6 0.81 5.63 -1.34
CA ASP A 6 0.41 4.57 -0.42
C ASP A 6 0.75 3.21 -1.04
N VAL A 7 1.78 2.56 -0.51
CA VAL A 7 2.34 1.31 -1.05
C VAL A 7 1.80 0.12 -0.27
N CYS A 8 1.41 -0.94 -0.97
CA CYS A 8 0.63 -2.05 -0.41
C CYS A 8 -0.72 -1.54 0.11
N CYS A 9 -1.43 -0.77 -0.72
CA CYS A 9 -2.57 0.02 -0.30
C CYS A 9 -3.77 -0.83 0.15
N GLY A 10 -3.87 -2.10 -0.28
CA GLY A 10 -4.96 -2.97 0.11
C GLY A 10 -6.32 -2.38 -0.27
N SER A 11 -7.19 -2.18 0.73
CA SER A 11 -8.50 -1.52 0.59
C SER A 11 -8.43 0.01 0.38
N GLY A 12 -7.24 0.58 0.41
CA GLY A 12 -6.95 2.00 0.29
C GLY A 12 -7.11 2.79 1.58
N ALA A 13 -7.19 2.11 2.73
CA ALA A 13 -7.51 2.71 4.02
C ALA A 13 -6.62 3.92 4.38
N ILE A 14 -5.32 3.84 4.13
CA ILE A 14 -4.37 4.92 4.43
C ILE A 14 -4.49 6.03 3.39
N GLY A 15 -4.26 5.72 2.11
CA GLY A 15 -4.25 6.70 1.02
C GLY A 15 -5.57 7.46 0.84
N ILE A 16 -6.71 6.78 0.95
CA ILE A 16 -8.05 7.39 0.86
C ILE A 16 -8.30 8.30 2.07
N SER A 17 -7.89 7.88 3.27
CA SER A 17 -8.01 8.75 4.45
C SER A 17 -7.18 10.02 4.29
N ILE A 18 -5.93 9.91 3.80
CA ILE A 18 -5.08 11.05 3.48
C ILE A 18 -5.76 11.97 2.48
N ALA A 19 -6.24 11.44 1.35
CA ALA A 19 -6.95 12.24 0.36
C ALA A 19 -8.23 12.87 0.96
N ASN A 20 -8.92 12.20 1.86
CA ASN A 20 -10.12 12.74 2.47
C ASN A 20 -9.82 13.89 3.45
N TYR A 21 -8.80 13.79 4.29
CA TYR A 21 -8.48 14.84 5.27
C TYR A 21 -7.60 15.97 4.70
N ARG A 22 -6.77 15.68 3.68
CA ARG A 22 -5.91 16.65 3.01
C ARG A 22 -6.44 16.91 1.58
N LYS A 23 -7.35 17.87 1.46
CA LYS A 23 -8.14 18.11 0.23
C LYS A 23 -7.31 18.56 -0.99
N ASP A 24 -6.11 19.09 -0.78
CA ASP A 24 -5.15 19.49 -1.82
C ASP A 24 -4.09 18.41 -2.13
N ALA A 25 -4.13 17.25 -1.46
CA ALA A 25 -3.23 16.14 -1.76
C ALA A 25 -3.71 15.34 -2.98
N PHE A 26 -2.73 14.82 -3.73
CA PHE A 26 -2.92 13.77 -4.72
C PHE A 26 -2.25 12.49 -4.22
N VAL A 27 -2.93 11.35 -4.30
CA VAL A 27 -2.44 10.09 -3.73
C VAL A 27 -2.39 8.98 -4.77
N TYR A 28 -1.21 8.38 -4.97
CA TYR A 28 -1.06 7.12 -5.68
C TYR A 28 -1.34 5.97 -4.70
N LEU A 29 -2.26 5.06 -5.06
CA LEU A 29 -2.54 3.84 -4.32
C LEU A 29 -2.01 2.65 -5.11
N LEU A 30 -0.99 1.99 -4.56
CA LEU A 30 -0.21 0.96 -5.24
C LEU A 30 -0.39 -0.39 -4.56
N ASP A 31 -0.74 -1.41 -5.32
CA ASP A 31 -0.79 -2.79 -4.85
C ASP A 31 -0.35 -3.75 -5.96
N ILE A 32 0.22 -4.89 -5.60
CA ILE A 32 0.67 -5.90 -6.56
C ILE A 32 -0.49 -6.78 -7.05
N MET A 33 -1.58 -6.86 -6.27
CA MET A 33 -2.76 -7.65 -6.58
C MET A 33 -3.87 -6.78 -7.16
N GLU A 34 -4.68 -7.34 -8.07
CA GLU A 34 -5.80 -6.59 -8.66
C GLU A 34 -7.01 -6.52 -7.70
N SER A 35 -7.25 -7.58 -6.92
CA SER A 35 -8.42 -7.65 -6.05
C SER A 35 -8.46 -6.55 -4.97
N PRO A 36 -7.37 -6.16 -4.29
CA PRO A 36 -7.42 -5.03 -3.37
C PRO A 36 -7.60 -3.69 -4.11
N LEU A 37 -7.07 -3.54 -5.33
CA LEU A 37 -7.26 -2.33 -6.13
C LEU A 37 -8.72 -2.11 -6.52
N GLU A 38 -9.47 -3.17 -6.80
CA GLU A 38 -10.93 -3.07 -7.00
C GLU A 38 -11.63 -2.51 -5.76
N VAL A 39 -11.27 -3.01 -4.57
CA VAL A 39 -11.79 -2.50 -3.29
C VAL A 39 -11.39 -1.04 -3.07
N SER A 40 -10.14 -0.69 -3.36
CA SER A 40 -9.65 0.70 -3.30
C SER A 40 -10.44 1.62 -4.22
N ARG A 41 -10.80 1.20 -5.44
CA ARG A 41 -11.61 2.00 -6.39
C ARG A 41 -13.00 2.28 -5.82
N ILE A 42 -13.64 1.23 -5.29
CA ILE A 42 -14.96 1.35 -4.64
C ILE A 42 -14.88 2.31 -3.45
N ASN A 43 -13.85 2.18 -2.61
CA ASN A 43 -13.70 3.02 -1.43
C ASN A 43 -13.35 4.47 -1.78
N ALA A 44 -12.57 4.72 -2.83
CA ALA A 44 -12.26 6.07 -3.29
C ALA A 44 -13.53 6.80 -3.73
N GLN A 45 -14.39 6.13 -4.51
CA GLN A 45 -15.70 6.66 -4.91
C GLN A 45 -16.63 6.89 -3.72
N LYS A 46 -16.74 5.93 -2.80
CA LYS A 46 -17.55 6.05 -1.57
C LYS A 46 -17.15 7.25 -0.70
N ASN A 47 -15.90 7.67 -0.77
CA ASN A 47 -15.35 8.79 -0.01
C ASN A 47 -15.20 10.07 -0.85
N SER A 48 -15.63 10.07 -2.11
CA SER A 48 -15.54 11.21 -3.03
C SER A 48 -14.11 11.76 -3.18
N VAL A 49 -13.13 10.86 -3.32
CA VAL A 49 -11.72 11.21 -3.51
C VAL A 49 -11.13 10.69 -4.82
N GLU A 50 -11.93 10.03 -5.66
CA GLU A 50 -11.52 9.38 -6.91
C GLU A 50 -10.71 10.31 -7.84
N GLU A 51 -11.11 11.57 -7.97
CA GLU A 51 -10.41 12.58 -8.79
C GLU A 51 -9.03 13.00 -8.26
N ARG A 52 -8.73 12.67 -6.99
CA ARG A 52 -7.46 13.00 -6.32
C ARG A 52 -6.67 11.75 -5.95
N THR A 53 -7.08 10.60 -6.47
CA THR A 53 -6.41 9.33 -6.27
C THR A 53 -6.10 8.66 -7.61
N SER A 54 -4.92 8.05 -7.74
CA SER A 54 -4.60 7.18 -8.86
C SER A 54 -4.31 5.78 -8.33
N ILE A 55 -5.19 4.85 -8.65
CA ILE A 55 -5.13 3.46 -8.18
C ILE A 55 -4.55 2.61 -9.29
N MET A 56 -3.42 1.97 -9.04
CA MET A 56 -2.67 1.26 -10.08
C MET A 56 -1.95 0.03 -9.55
N LYS A 57 -1.87 -1.00 -10.39
CA LYS A 57 -1.10 -2.20 -10.11
C LYS A 57 0.39 -1.90 -10.22
N SER A 58 1.14 -2.23 -9.18
CA SER A 58 2.58 -2.00 -9.10
C SER A 58 3.24 -2.98 -8.14
N ASP A 59 4.43 -3.45 -8.50
CA ASP A 59 5.34 -4.02 -7.53
C ASP A 59 6.03 -2.87 -6.80
N LEU A 60 5.60 -2.60 -5.56
CA LEU A 60 6.06 -1.49 -4.75
C LEU A 60 6.06 -0.16 -5.52
N LEU A 61 7.18 0.57 -5.55
CA LEU A 61 7.27 1.90 -6.18
C LEU A 61 7.65 1.82 -7.67
N ASN A 62 7.75 0.63 -8.26
CA ASN A 62 8.25 0.43 -9.61
C ASN A 62 7.51 1.28 -10.66
N SER A 63 6.19 1.35 -10.58
CA SER A 63 5.37 2.14 -11.52
C SER A 63 5.56 3.66 -11.41
N LEU A 64 6.14 4.13 -10.30
CA LEU A 64 6.39 5.53 -10.01
C LEU A 64 7.88 5.91 -10.16
N ARG A 65 8.75 5.01 -10.65
CA ARG A 65 10.18 5.29 -10.82
C ARG A 65 10.42 6.60 -11.57
N GLY A 66 11.32 7.42 -11.03
CA GLY A 66 11.65 8.74 -11.57
C GLY A 66 10.70 9.87 -11.18
N LYS A 67 9.60 9.59 -10.46
CA LYS A 67 8.77 10.63 -9.86
C LYS A 67 9.38 11.12 -8.55
N LYS A 68 9.20 12.42 -8.27
CA LYS A 68 9.41 13.00 -6.95
C LYS A 68 8.09 12.98 -6.17
N LEU A 69 8.17 12.55 -4.92
CA LEU A 69 7.05 12.43 -3.99
C LEU A 69 7.34 13.25 -2.74
N ASP A 70 6.32 13.80 -2.12
CA ASP A 70 6.43 14.52 -0.85
C ASP A 70 6.38 13.56 0.36
N ALA A 71 5.70 12.43 0.20
CA ALA A 71 5.67 11.36 1.19
C ALA A 71 5.41 10.00 0.57
N ILE A 72 5.94 8.96 1.23
CA ILE A 72 5.64 7.56 0.97
C ILE A 72 5.13 6.96 2.28
N VAL A 73 3.96 6.35 2.23
CA VAL A 73 3.34 5.63 3.36
C VAL A 73 3.11 4.18 2.94
N SER A 74 3.16 3.26 3.89
CA SER A 74 2.94 1.85 3.61
C SER A 74 2.59 1.10 4.89
N ASN A 75 1.71 0.11 4.75
CA ASN A 75 1.53 -0.96 5.72
C ASN A 75 1.80 -2.29 4.99
N PRO A 76 3.07 -2.63 4.74
CA PRO A 76 3.41 -3.80 3.93
C PRO A 76 3.24 -5.09 4.76
N PRO A 77 3.28 -6.27 4.14
CA PRO A 77 3.41 -7.53 4.87
C PRO A 77 4.68 -7.54 5.74
N TYR A 78 4.54 -7.93 7.01
CA TYR A 78 5.64 -7.82 8.00
C TYR A 78 5.76 -9.03 8.94
N ILE A 79 4.89 -10.03 8.80
CA ILE A 79 4.90 -11.19 9.69
C ILE A 79 5.97 -12.16 9.22
N LYS A 80 6.79 -12.67 10.15
CA LYS A 80 7.76 -13.72 9.80
C LYS A 80 7.04 -14.95 9.31
N LYS A 81 7.58 -15.57 8.27
CA LYS A 81 7.03 -16.78 7.67
C LYS A 81 6.77 -17.90 8.69
N GLU A 82 7.66 -18.09 9.66
CA GLU A 82 7.52 -19.10 10.71
C GLU A 82 6.42 -18.81 11.74
N GLU A 83 6.03 -17.54 11.91
CA GLU A 83 5.02 -17.11 12.87
C GLU A 83 3.60 -17.26 12.31
N ILE A 84 3.44 -17.28 10.98
CA ILE A 84 2.12 -17.34 10.29
C ILE A 84 1.24 -18.52 10.75
N PRO A 85 1.75 -19.77 10.91
CA PRO A 85 0.93 -20.89 11.37
C PRO A 85 0.34 -20.70 12.78
N THR A 86 0.95 -19.82 13.59
CA THR A 86 0.57 -19.53 14.98
C THR A 86 -0.40 -18.37 15.14
N LEU A 87 -0.73 -17.68 14.04
CA LEU A 87 -1.67 -16.56 14.06
C LEU A 87 -3.07 -16.99 14.49
N MET A 88 -3.86 -16.01 14.95
CA MET A 88 -5.29 -16.20 15.23
C MET A 88 -5.95 -16.85 14.02
N LYS A 89 -6.86 -17.80 14.30
CA LYS A 89 -7.50 -18.62 13.27
C LYS A 89 -8.10 -17.77 12.14
N ASP A 90 -8.78 -16.68 12.48
CA ASP A 90 -9.41 -15.83 11.49
C ASP A 90 -8.40 -15.15 10.55
N VAL A 91 -7.25 -14.70 11.08
CA VAL A 91 -6.19 -14.09 10.27
C VAL A 91 -5.52 -15.15 9.40
N ARG A 92 -5.12 -16.27 10.00
CA ARG A 92 -4.41 -17.34 9.29
C ARG A 92 -5.24 -17.97 8.17
N ASP A 93 -6.53 -18.15 8.40
CA ASP A 93 -7.40 -18.94 7.52
C ASP A 93 -8.15 -18.06 6.49
N PHE A 94 -8.31 -16.75 6.74
CA PHE A 94 -9.06 -15.85 5.83
C PHE A 94 -8.25 -14.70 5.22
N GLU A 95 -7.10 -14.31 5.77
CA GLU A 95 -6.25 -13.31 5.12
C GLU A 95 -5.30 -13.97 4.10
N PRO A 96 -5.07 -13.34 2.93
CA PRO A 96 -4.14 -13.86 1.95
C PRO A 96 -2.73 -13.98 2.53
N PHE A 97 -2.05 -15.10 2.26
CA PHE A 97 -0.68 -15.32 2.75
C PHE A 97 0.27 -14.20 2.30
N GLU A 98 0.11 -13.72 1.08
CA GLU A 98 0.88 -12.63 0.48
C GLU A 98 0.68 -11.29 1.19
N ALA A 99 -0.46 -11.08 1.85
CA ALA A 99 -0.73 -9.88 2.65
C ALA A 99 -0.08 -9.95 4.04
N LEU A 100 0.28 -11.15 4.50
CA LEU A 100 0.84 -11.39 5.84
C LEU A 100 2.37 -11.51 5.83
N CYS A 101 2.90 -12.32 4.90
CA CYS A 101 4.27 -12.79 4.93
C CYS A 101 5.30 -11.72 4.53
N GLY A 102 6.07 -11.24 5.50
CA GLY A 102 7.19 -10.31 5.29
C GLY A 102 8.55 -10.98 5.06
N GLY A 103 8.58 -12.29 4.79
CA GLY A 103 9.80 -13.08 4.61
C GLY A 103 10.27 -13.80 5.87
N GLU A 104 11.53 -14.22 5.90
CA GLU A 104 12.10 -15.00 7.01
C GLU A 104 12.14 -14.20 8.32
N ASP A 105 12.49 -12.92 8.25
CA ASP A 105 12.57 -12.02 9.41
C ASP A 105 11.49 -10.93 9.44
N GLY A 106 10.56 -10.96 8.48
CA GLY A 106 9.48 -9.98 8.37
C GLY A 106 9.90 -8.64 7.75
N LEU A 107 11.16 -8.50 7.33
CA LEU A 107 11.73 -7.21 6.93
C LEU A 107 11.90 -7.01 5.41
N ASP A 108 11.51 -7.97 4.58
CA ASP A 108 11.80 -7.94 3.14
C ASP A 108 11.22 -6.71 2.43
N PHE A 109 9.96 -6.36 2.75
CA PHE A 109 9.31 -5.21 2.13
C PHE A 109 9.88 -3.88 2.62
N TYR A 110 10.19 -3.75 3.91
CA TYR A 110 10.80 -2.54 4.44
C TYR A 110 12.16 -2.26 3.78
N ARG A 111 13.00 -3.29 3.58
CA ARG A 111 14.27 -3.16 2.86
C ARG A 111 14.07 -2.66 1.43
N LYS A 112 13.14 -3.27 0.69
CA LYS A 112 12.87 -2.87 -0.70
C LYS A 112 12.31 -1.45 -0.79
N ILE A 113 11.30 -1.12 0.02
CA ILE A 113 10.66 0.20 0.02
C ILE A 113 11.67 1.29 0.36
N THR A 114 12.50 1.10 1.39
CA THR A 114 13.48 2.12 1.80
C THR A 114 14.57 2.36 0.74
N ILE A 115 15.01 1.32 0.04
CA ILE A 115 15.95 1.44 -1.08
C ILE A 115 15.33 2.22 -2.24
N GLU A 116 14.11 1.86 -2.67
CA GLU A 116 13.42 2.51 -3.79
C GLU A 116 13.09 3.98 -3.46
N ALA A 117 12.58 4.23 -2.25
CA ALA A 117 12.19 5.54 -1.76
C ALA A 117 13.34 6.56 -1.74
N GLY A 118 14.58 6.12 -1.47
CA GLY A 118 15.73 7.02 -1.33
C GLY A 118 16.01 7.88 -2.56
N SER A 119 15.59 7.45 -3.75
CA SER A 119 15.73 8.23 -4.99
C SER A 119 14.54 9.18 -5.27
N MET A 120 13.42 8.94 -4.60
CA MET A 120 12.10 9.53 -4.91
C MET A 120 11.67 10.62 -3.94
N LEU A 121 12.21 10.59 -2.72
CA LEU A 121 12.05 11.66 -1.71
C LEU A 121 13.11 12.76 -1.91
#